data_AF-A0A923L7E4-F1
#
_entry.id   AF-A0A923L7E4-F1
#
_cell.length_a   1.000
_cell.length_b   1.000
_cell.length_c   1.000
_cell.angle_alpha   90.00
_cell.angle_beta   90.00
_cell.angle_gamma   90.00
#
_symmetry.space_group_name_H-M   'P 1'
#
loop_
_entity.id
_entity.type
_entity.pdbx_description
1 polymer ?
#
loop_
_entity_poly.entity_id
_entity_poly.type
_entity_poly.pdbx_seq_one_letter_code
_entity_poly.pdbx_strand_id
1 'polypeptide(L)'
;MKKLKDLDLDLVISFSILCSLLSAVTLGILTVVITFHSFVFGYTVMYTIIYFLFYLLFASTIQIMLSLKPKKFYIPYLLVYVVGALVASAIVFFLMDDVGNPFIMTSYYVISGSAAIIFWLFDSIILQGEIDN
;
A
#
# COMPACT_ATOMS: atom_id res chain seq x y z
N MET A 1 25.28 -20.52 -5.70
CA MET A 1 23.81 -20.67 -5.80
C MET A 1 23.03 -20.13 -4.60
N LYS A 2 23.49 -20.26 -3.34
CA LYS A 2 22.83 -19.59 -2.19
C LYS A 2 22.88 -18.05 -2.27
N LYS A 3 24.06 -17.51 -2.58
CA LYS A 3 24.31 -16.06 -2.71
C LYS A 3 23.54 -15.34 -3.84
N LEU A 4 23.11 -16.05 -4.88
CA LEU A 4 22.25 -15.45 -5.93
C LEU A 4 20.81 -15.27 -5.41
N LYS A 5 20.32 -16.22 -4.62
CA LYS A 5 18.95 -16.18 -4.07
C LYS A 5 18.79 -15.15 -2.94
N ASP A 6 19.87 -14.90 -2.19
CA ASP A 6 19.89 -13.83 -1.17
C ASP A 6 19.98 -12.44 -1.82
N LEU A 7 20.72 -12.30 -2.93
CA LEU A 7 20.81 -11.04 -3.70
C LEU A 7 19.45 -10.67 -4.32
N ASP A 8 18.70 -11.67 -4.82
CA ASP A 8 17.34 -11.47 -5.32
C ASP A 8 16.37 -11.07 -4.18
N LEU A 9 16.56 -11.62 -2.97
CA LEU A 9 15.70 -11.32 -1.82
C LEU A 9 15.92 -9.90 -1.30
N ASP A 10 17.17 -9.47 -1.13
CA ASP A 10 17.52 -8.12 -0.71
C ASP A 10 16.99 -7.07 -1.71
N LEU A 11 17.04 -7.39 -3.00
CA LEU A 11 16.49 -6.58 -4.07
C LEU A 11 14.95 -6.48 -3.98
N VAL A 12 14.26 -7.61 -3.81
CA VAL A 12 12.80 -7.66 -3.64
C VAL A 12 12.36 -6.88 -2.41
N ILE A 13 13.07 -7.00 -1.28
CA ILE A 13 12.79 -6.25 -0.05
C ILE A 13 12.97 -4.75 -0.29
N SER A 14 14.08 -4.34 -0.93
CA SER A 14 14.37 -2.94 -1.22
C SER A 14 13.28 -2.31 -2.11
N PHE A 15 12.87 -3.00 -3.18
CA PHE A 15 11.79 -2.53 -4.04
C PHE A 15 10.43 -2.53 -3.35
N SER A 16 10.16 -3.50 -2.48
CA SER A 16 8.91 -3.54 -1.69
C SER A 16 8.82 -2.35 -0.73
N ILE A 17 9.93 -1.99 -0.07
CA ILE A 17 10.00 -0.79 0.80
C ILE A 17 9.79 0.48 -0.02
N LEU A 18 10.44 0.61 -1.17
CA LEU A 18 10.29 1.77 -2.05
C LEU A 18 8.86 1.89 -2.59
N CYS A 19 8.26 0.77 -3.00
CA CYS A 19 6.86 0.70 -3.41
C CYS A 19 5.91 1.11 -2.27
N SER A 20 6.17 0.62 -1.06
CA SER A 20 5.40 0.98 0.14
C SER A 20 5.51 2.48 0.44
N LEU A 21 6.70 3.06 0.32
CA LEU A 21 6.93 4.49 0.56
C LEU A 21 6.17 5.35 -0.45
N LEU A 22 6.30 5.05 -1.74
CA LEU A 22 5.66 5.80 -2.80
C LEU A 22 4.12 5.69 -2.74
N SER A 23 3.62 4.50 -2.44
CA SER A 23 2.20 4.25 -2.20
C SER A 23 1.68 5.05 -1.00
N ALA A 24 2.43 5.08 0.10
CA ALA A 24 2.06 5.81 1.31
C ALA A 24 2.03 7.33 1.10
N VAL A 25 3.02 7.89 0.40
CA VAL A 25 3.04 9.32 0.04
C VAL A 25 1.83 9.66 -0.82
N THR A 26 1.53 8.82 -1.83
CA THR A 26 0.41 9.05 -2.75
C THR A 26 -0.92 9.01 -2.01
N LEU A 27 -1.12 8.02 -1.14
CA LEU A 27 -2.34 7.90 -0.35
C LEU A 27 -2.46 8.99 0.73
N GLY A 28 -1.35 9.39 1.35
CA GLY A 28 -1.31 10.49 2.32
C GLY A 28 -1.78 11.80 1.70
N ILE A 29 -1.27 12.14 0.50
CA ILE A 29 -1.73 13.30 -0.26
C ILE A 29 -3.22 13.19 -0.59
N LEU A 30 -3.64 12.03 -1.10
CA LEU A 30 -5.04 11.79 -1.48
C LEU A 30 -6.00 11.93 -0.29
N THR A 31 -5.63 11.38 0.87
CA THR A 31 -6.41 11.47 2.11
C THR A 31 -6.57 12.92 2.56
N VAL A 32 -5.49 13.70 2.57
CA VAL A 32 -5.55 15.11 2.98
C VAL A 32 -6.38 15.95 2.01
N VAL A 33 -6.23 15.73 0.71
CA VAL A 33 -7.02 16.45 -0.30
C VAL A 33 -8.52 16.12 -0.18
N ILE A 34 -8.88 14.86 0.10
CA ILE A 34 -10.27 14.45 0.29
C ILE A 34 -10.85 15.03 1.59
N THR A 35 -10.11 14.97 2.69
CA THR A 35 -10.62 15.36 4.01
C THR A 35 -10.65 16.88 4.22
N PHE A 36 -9.62 17.60 3.77
CA PHE A 36 -9.46 19.03 4.03
C PHE A 36 -9.75 19.92 2.82
N HIS A 37 -10.03 19.34 1.63
CA HIS A 37 -10.19 20.07 0.36
C HIS A 37 -9.03 21.04 0.04
N SER A 38 -7.86 20.82 0.64
CA SER A 38 -6.68 21.66 0.54
C SER A 38 -5.44 20.86 0.90
N PHE A 39 -4.29 21.24 0.34
CA PHE A 39 -3.03 20.60 0.68
C PHE A 39 -2.48 21.20 1.98
N VAL A 40 -2.35 20.36 3.02
CA VAL A 40 -1.76 20.74 4.31
C VAL A 40 -0.57 19.85 4.61
N PHE A 41 0.64 20.42 4.51
CA PHE A 41 1.89 19.67 4.62
C PHE A 41 1.99 18.83 5.91
N GLY A 42 1.65 19.40 7.06
CA GLY A 42 1.73 18.70 8.35
C GLY A 42 0.87 17.44 8.41
N TYR A 43 -0.39 17.51 7.98
CA TYR A 43 -1.27 16.36 7.91
C TYR A 43 -0.81 15.35 6.86
N THR A 44 -0.29 15.80 5.71
CA THR A 44 0.22 14.91 4.67
C THR A 44 1.36 14.04 5.19
N VAL A 45 2.31 14.65 5.91
CA VAL A 45 3.44 13.93 6.52
C VAL A 45 2.93 12.92 7.56
N MET A 46 1.99 13.34 8.43
CA MET A 46 1.41 12.47 9.44
C MET A 46 0.73 11.23 8.84
N TYR A 47 -0.19 11.42 7.89
CA TYR A 47 -0.87 10.31 7.21
C TYR A 47 0.10 9.42 6.43
N THR A 48 1.10 10.02 5.76
CA THR A 48 2.13 9.26 5.04
C THR A 48 2.87 8.31 5.98
N ILE A 49 3.31 8.79 7.15
CA ILE A 49 4.03 7.95 8.13
C ILE A 49 3.14 6.80 8.61
N ILE A 50 1.88 7.10 8.94
CA ILE A 50 0.93 6.08 9.43
C ILE A 50 0.71 5.01 8.36
N TYR A 51 0.34 5.41 7.14
CA TYR A 51 0.13 4.46 6.05
C TYR A 51 1.40 3.67 5.75
N PHE A 52 2.56 4.32 5.73
CA PHE A 52 3.83 3.64 5.48
C PHE A 52 4.11 2.52 6.50
N LEU A 53 3.84 2.74 7.79
CA LEU A 53 4.00 1.70 8.81
C LEU A 53 3.08 0.50 8.58
N PHE A 54 1.79 0.74 8.29
CA PHE A 54 0.86 -0.34 7.98
C PHE A 54 1.22 -1.07 6.69
N TYR A 55 1.73 -0.34 5.72
CA TYR A 55 2.16 -0.86 4.43
C TYR A 55 3.39 -1.75 4.57
N LEU A 56 4.35 -1.37 5.42
CA LEU A 56 5.47 -2.24 5.75
C LEU A 56 5.04 -3.54 6.43
N LEU A 57 4.00 -3.54 7.26
CA LEU A 57 3.56 -4.77 7.93
C LEU A 57 2.74 -5.69 7.01
N PHE A 58 1.76 -5.12 6.30
CA PHE A 58 0.79 -5.89 5.52
C PHE A 58 1.14 -5.97 4.04
N ALA A 59 1.49 -4.85 3.41
CA ALA A 59 1.72 -4.84 1.98
C ALA A 59 3.06 -5.49 1.64
N SER A 60 4.15 -5.18 2.37
CA SER A 60 5.46 -5.76 2.06
C SER A 60 5.46 -7.30 2.17
N THR A 61 4.74 -7.85 3.14
CA THR A 61 4.62 -9.31 3.31
C THR A 61 3.84 -9.93 2.15
N ILE A 62 2.73 -9.31 1.73
CA ILE A 62 1.97 -9.71 0.55
C ILE A 62 2.85 -9.62 -0.71
N GLN A 63 3.61 -8.55 -0.89
CA GLN A 63 4.51 -8.35 -2.04
C GLN A 63 5.58 -9.44 -2.14
N ILE A 64 6.23 -9.78 -1.02
CA ILE A 64 7.22 -10.85 -0.95
C ILE A 64 6.58 -12.22 -1.25
N MET A 65 5.33 -12.45 -0.84
CA MET A 65 4.62 -13.69 -1.16
C MET A 65 4.23 -13.76 -2.65
N LEU A 66 3.80 -12.65 -3.24
CA LEU A 66 3.38 -12.58 -4.65
C LEU A 66 4.57 -12.63 -5.62
N SER A 67 5.74 -12.13 -5.21
CA SER A 67 6.97 -12.19 -6.01
C SER A 67 7.48 -13.60 -6.25
N LEU A 68 7.03 -14.59 -5.47
CA LEU A 68 7.30 -16.02 -5.72
C LEU A 68 6.67 -16.53 -7.03
N LYS A 69 5.63 -15.85 -7.53
CA LYS A 69 4.95 -16.14 -8.80
C LYS A 69 4.64 -14.82 -9.51
N PRO A 70 5.64 -14.15 -10.11
CA PRO A 70 5.47 -12.85 -10.71
C PRO A 70 4.44 -12.93 -11.86
N LYS A 71 3.42 -12.06 -11.81
CA LYS A 71 2.38 -11.96 -12.85
C LYS A 71 1.89 -10.52 -12.99
N LYS A 72 2.51 -9.78 -13.91
CA LYS A 72 2.21 -8.37 -14.20
C LYS A 72 0.70 -8.14 -14.38
N PHE A 73 0.16 -7.14 -13.68
CA PHE A 73 -1.24 -6.71 -13.78
C PHE A 73 -2.27 -7.84 -13.61
N TYR A 74 -1.94 -8.85 -12.80
CA TYR A 74 -2.85 -9.95 -12.57
C TYR A 74 -4.01 -9.52 -11.66
N ILE A 75 -5.23 -9.48 -12.23
CA ILE A 75 -6.45 -9.02 -11.54
C ILE A 75 -6.72 -9.77 -10.22
N PRO A 76 -6.46 -11.09 -10.09
CA PRO A 76 -6.61 -11.75 -8.81
C PRO A 76 -5.69 -11.21 -7.70
N TYR A 77 -4.53 -10.62 -8.02
CA TYR A 77 -3.69 -9.95 -7.03
C TYR A 77 -4.32 -8.66 -6.53
N LEU A 78 -5.06 -7.94 -7.39
CA LEU A 78 -5.85 -6.78 -6.96
C LEU A 78 -6.85 -7.15 -5.87
N LEU A 79 -7.51 -8.32 -5.95
CA LEU A 79 -8.43 -8.77 -4.91
C LEU A 79 -7.72 -8.98 -3.56
N VAL A 80 -6.50 -9.50 -3.56
CA VAL A 80 -5.69 -9.66 -2.34
C VAL A 80 -5.36 -8.28 -1.75
N TYR A 81 -4.95 -7.33 -2.58
CA TYR A 81 -4.69 -5.95 -2.15
C TYR A 81 -5.94 -5.25 -1.64
N VAL A 82 -7.12 -5.50 -2.22
CA VAL A 82 -8.39 -4.95 -1.73
C VAL A 82 -8.68 -5.44 -0.31
N VAL A 83 -8.55 -6.74 -0.04
CA VAL A 83 -8.77 -7.28 1.30
C VAL A 83 -7.76 -6.70 2.30
N GLY A 84 -6.47 -6.67 1.94
CA GLY A 84 -5.43 -6.08 2.79
C GLY A 84 -5.66 -4.59 3.07
N ALA A 85 -6.03 -3.82 2.04
CA ALA A 85 -6.31 -2.40 2.16
C ALA A 85 -7.53 -2.12 3.04
N LEU A 86 -8.62 -2.89 2.90
CA LEU A 86 -9.80 -2.75 3.75
C LEU A 86 -9.46 -2.96 5.23
N VAL A 87 -8.64 -3.97 5.55
CA VAL A 87 -8.21 -4.24 6.91
C VAL A 87 -7.29 -3.12 7.43
N ALA A 88 -6.28 -2.73 6.67
CA ALA A 88 -5.33 -1.69 7.06
C ALA A 88 -6.04 -0.34 7.28
N SER A 89 -6.90 0.07 6.33
CA SER A 89 -7.68 1.29 6.44
C SER A 89 -8.66 1.25 7.60
N ALA A 90 -9.26 0.09 7.93
CA ALA A 90 -10.16 -0.01 9.07
C ALA A 90 -9.41 0.26 10.37
N ILE A 91 -8.21 -0.30 10.51
CA ILE A 91 -7.34 -0.05 11.68
C ILE A 91 -6.97 1.43 11.77
N VAL A 92 -6.57 2.06 10.65
CA VAL A 92 -6.23 3.50 10.64
C VAL A 92 -7.41 4.35 11.06
N PHE A 93 -8.60 4.08 10.52
CA PHE A 93 -9.82 4.80 10.88
C PHE A 93 -10.16 4.62 12.37
N PHE A 94 -10.10 3.40 12.92
CA PHE A 94 -10.35 3.17 14.34
C PHE A 94 -9.33 3.86 15.26
N LEU A 95 -8.10 4.13 14.78
CA LEU A 95 -7.05 4.77 15.57
C LEU A 95 -7.04 6.30 15.47
N MET A 96 -7.42 6.85 14.31
CA MET A 96 -7.27 8.28 13.99
C MET A 96 -8.60 9.03 14.02
N ASP A 97 -9.67 8.39 13.56
CA ASP A 97 -10.99 8.98 13.53
C ASP A 97 -11.75 8.51 14.77
N ASP A 98 -12.07 9.44 15.66
CA ASP A 98 -12.97 9.24 16.81
C ASP A 98 -14.44 9.02 16.36
N VAL A 99 -14.61 8.64 15.09
CA VAL A 99 -15.84 8.69 14.30
C VAL A 99 -16.43 7.30 14.20
N GLY A 100 -17.07 6.83 15.28
CA GLY A 100 -18.01 5.71 15.27
C GLY A 100 -17.58 4.47 14.45
N ASN A 101 -18.50 3.91 13.66
CA ASN A 101 -18.26 2.70 12.88
C ASN A 101 -17.75 3.04 11.46
N PRO A 102 -16.49 2.72 11.11
CA PRO A 102 -15.90 3.08 9.80
C PRO A 102 -16.56 2.39 8.62
N PHE A 103 -17.23 1.25 8.83
CA PHE A 103 -17.92 0.51 7.76
C PHE A 103 -19.14 1.24 7.19
N ILE A 104 -19.56 2.35 7.80
CA ILE A 104 -20.68 3.17 7.33
C ILE A 104 -20.17 4.39 6.53
N MET A 105 -18.87 4.71 6.63
CA MET A 105 -18.30 5.91 6.04
C MET A 105 -17.93 5.67 4.56
N THR A 106 -18.44 6.52 3.66
CA THR A 106 -18.05 6.46 2.24
C THR A 106 -16.55 6.72 2.05
N SER A 107 -15.95 7.60 2.87
CA SER A 107 -14.52 7.90 2.84
C SER A 107 -13.66 6.65 3.10
N TYR A 108 -14.09 5.75 3.99
CA TYR A 108 -13.41 4.48 4.25
C TYR A 108 -13.28 3.62 2.98
N TYR A 109 -14.39 3.44 2.25
CA TYR A 109 -14.38 2.64 1.01
C TYR A 109 -13.59 3.31 -0.12
N VAL A 110 -13.67 4.63 -0.23
CA VAL A 110 -12.91 5.39 -1.24
C VAL A 110 -11.41 5.27 -0.96
N ILE A 111 -10.97 5.51 0.27
CA ILE A 111 -9.55 5.43 0.66
C ILE A 111 -9.04 4.00 0.52
N SER A 112 -9.78 3.00 1.00
CA SER A 112 -9.39 1.59 0.89
C SER A 112 -9.30 1.13 -0.57
N GLY A 113 -10.25 1.55 -1.41
CA GLY A 113 -10.23 1.25 -2.84
C GLY A 113 -9.06 1.91 -3.56
N SER A 114 -8.81 3.20 -3.29
CA SER A 114 -7.66 3.91 -3.82
C SER A 114 -6.34 3.28 -3.37
N ALA A 115 -6.22 2.91 -2.10
CA ALA A 115 -5.06 2.23 -1.55
C ALA A 115 -4.75 0.92 -2.30
N ALA A 116 -5.76 0.08 -2.52
CA ALA A 116 -5.60 -1.19 -3.23
C ALA A 116 -5.13 -0.99 -4.68
N ILE A 117 -5.72 -0.02 -5.39
CA ILE A 117 -5.35 0.28 -6.78
C ILE A 117 -3.91 0.82 -6.85
N ILE A 118 -3.59 1.80 -6.00
CA ILE A 118 -2.25 2.40 -5.93
C ILE A 118 -1.19 1.32 -5.73
N PHE A 119 -1.42 0.43 -4.76
CA PHE A 119 -0.49 -0.66 -4.49
C PHE A 119 -0.36 -1.65 -5.62
N TRP A 120 -1.48 -2.09 -6.18
CA TRP A 120 -1.46 -3.05 -7.26
C TRP A 120 -0.73 -2.50 -8.49
N LEU A 121 -0.88 -1.19 -8.78
CA LEU A 121 -0.14 -0.51 -9.83
C LEU A 121 1.37 -0.46 -9.51
N PHE A 122 1.75 0.02 -8.33
CA PHE A 122 3.17 0.14 -7.99
C PHE A 122 3.86 -1.23 -7.85
N ASP A 123 3.19 -2.24 -7.32
CA ASP A 123 3.69 -3.61 -7.29
C ASP A 123 3.90 -4.18 -8.70
N SER A 124 2.92 -3.98 -9.60
CA SER A 124 3.02 -4.45 -10.98
C SER A 124 4.14 -3.76 -11.77
N ILE A 125 4.34 -2.45 -11.54
CA ILE A 125 5.32 -1.63 -12.29
C ILE A 125 6.74 -1.81 -11.74
N ILE A 126 6.91 -1.75 -10.42
CA ILE A 126 8.24 -1.71 -9.79
C ILE A 126 8.75 -3.13 -9.54
N LEU A 127 7.95 -3.95 -8.84
CA LEU A 127 8.43 -5.25 -8.37
C LEU A 127 8.32 -6.30 -9.46
N GLN A 128 7.11 -6.48 -10.01
CA GLN A 128 6.89 -7.47 -11.06
C GLN A 128 7.49 -7.03 -12.40
N GLY A 129 7.64 -5.72 -12.61
CA GLY A 129 8.43 -5.08 -13.66
C GLY A 129 9.84 -5.63 -13.76
N GLU A 130 10.54 -5.59 -12.63
CA GLU A 130 11.95 -5.95 -12.51
C GLU A 130 12.17 -7.47 -12.53
N ILE A 131 11.31 -8.26 -11.89
CA ILE A 131 11.49 -9.72 -11.79
C ILE A 131 11.26 -10.43 -13.15
N ASP A 132 10.48 -9.83 -14.05
CA ASP A 132 10.13 -10.41 -15.36
C ASP A 132 11.06 -9.92 -16.50
N ASN A 133 11.95 -8.95 -16.23
CA ASN A 133 13.01 -8.53 -17.17
C ASN A 133 14.30 -9.32 -16.95
#